data_AF-A0A7U6QIE7-F1
#
_entry.id   AF-A0A7U6QIE7-F1
#
_cell.length_a   1.000
_cell.length_b   1.000
_cell.length_c   1.000
_cell.angle_alpha   90.00
_cell.angle_beta   90.00
_cell.angle_gamma   90.00
#
_symmetry.space_group_name_H-M   'P 1'
#
loop_
_entity.id
_entity.type
_entity.pdbx_description
1 polymer ?
#
loop_
_entity_poly.entity_id
_entity_poly.type
_entity_poly.pdbx_seq_one_letter_code
_entity_poly.pdbx_strand_id
1 'polypeptide(L)'
;MLGFLIWLIVGGLFIVFGIYTYRSKKQKVFGFWSFGESFEVNDVKVYNHALGKLWIVFGILFALLGIPLLSGQNSPVVFISIIGAMFEAIGAMVIYITVIEKKYRKN
;
A
#
# COMPACT_ATOMS: atom_id res chain seq x y z
N MET A 1 -9.19 19.51 9.60
CA MET A 1 -10.06 19.13 8.45
C MET A 1 -9.28 19.00 7.15
N LEU A 2 -8.60 20.05 6.65
CA LEU A 2 -7.84 19.96 5.38
C LEU A 2 -6.81 18.82 5.35
N GLY A 3 -6.03 18.64 6.42
CA GLY A 3 -5.05 17.55 6.52
C GLY A 3 -5.67 16.15 6.39
N PHE A 4 -6.85 15.94 6.99
CA PHE A 4 -7.59 14.68 6.85
C PHE A 4 -8.09 14.45 5.42
N LEU A 5 -8.56 15.50 4.74
CA LEU A 5 -9.00 15.39 3.33
C LEU A 5 -7.84 15.01 2.41
N ILE A 6 -6.67 15.64 2.58
CA ILE A 6 -5.46 15.27 1.84
C ILE A 6 -5.09 13.81 2.13
N TRP A 7 -5.15 13.41 3.40
CA TRP A 7 -4.87 12.03 3.81
C TRP A 7 -5.79 11.00 3.15
N LEU A 8 -7.11 11.29 3.09
CA LEU A 8 -8.08 10.43 2.42
C LEU A 8 -7.85 10.36 0.90
N ILE A 9 -7.46 11.47 0.26
CA ILE A 9 -7.11 11.46 -1.17
C ILE A 9 -5.93 10.52 -1.40
N VAL A 10 -4.88 10.60 -0.57
CA VAL A 10 -3.71 9.73 -0.68
C VAL A 10 -4.09 8.25 -0.45
N GLY A 11 -4.88 7.94 0.59
CA GLY A 11 -5.40 6.59 0.81
C GLY A 11 -6.23 6.08 -0.36
N GLY A 12 -7.08 6.93 -0.93
CA GLY A 12 -7.87 6.64 -2.13
C GLY A 12 -7.01 6.33 -3.35
N LEU A 13 -5.90 7.05 -3.56
CA LEU A 13 -4.96 6.78 -4.64
C LEU A 13 -4.33 5.39 -4.50
N PHE A 14 -3.97 4.96 -3.29
CA PHE A 14 -3.47 3.59 -3.06
C PHE A 14 -4.53 2.54 -3.37
N ILE A 15 -5.79 2.76 -2.98
CA ILE A 15 -6.89 1.83 -3.28
C ILE A 15 -7.12 1.74 -4.80
N VAL A 16 -7.19 2.88 -5.49
CA VAL A 16 -7.36 2.92 -6.94
C VAL A 16 -6.20 2.22 -7.65
N PHE A 17 -4.96 2.48 -7.21
CA PHE A 17 -3.78 1.80 -7.73
C PHE A 17 -3.83 0.29 -7.48
N GLY A 18 -4.27 -0.13 -6.29
CA GLY A 18 -4.46 -1.53 -5.92
C GLY A 18 -5.54 -2.23 -6.78
N ILE A 19 -6.66 -1.56 -7.06
CA ILE A 19 -7.69 -2.07 -7.97
C ILE A 19 -7.16 -2.17 -9.39
N TYR A 20 -6.43 -1.15 -9.86
CA TYR A 20 -5.84 -1.14 -11.19
C TYR A 20 -4.83 -2.29 -11.37
N THR A 21 -3.93 -2.48 -10.41
CA THR A 21 -2.96 -3.60 -10.39
C THR A 21 -3.67 -4.95 -10.33
N TYR A 22 -4.67 -5.09 -9.46
CA TYR A 22 -5.47 -6.32 -9.36
C TYR A 22 -6.22 -6.66 -10.65
N ARG A 23 -6.77 -5.67 -11.36
CA ARG A 23 -7.57 -5.91 -12.58
C ARG A 23 -6.75 -5.90 -13.86
N SER A 24 -5.47 -5.56 -13.80
CA SER A 24 -4.63 -5.44 -14.98
C SER A 24 -4.45 -6.80 -15.66
N LYS A 25 -4.84 -6.87 -16.94
CA LYS A 25 -4.53 -8.01 -17.82
C LYS A 25 -3.15 -7.91 -18.45
N LYS A 26 -2.41 -6.82 -18.17
CA LYS A 26 -1.08 -6.61 -18.74
C LYS A 26 -0.11 -7.62 -18.12
N GLN A 27 0.75 -8.22 -18.93
CA GLN A 27 1.88 -9.05 -18.47
C GLN A 27 3.04 -8.22 -17.90
N LYS A 28 2.78 -6.96 -17.51
CA LYS A 28 3.75 -6.11 -16.83
C LYS A 28 3.76 -6.47 -15.34
N VAL A 29 4.93 -6.76 -14.80
CA VAL A 29 5.15 -6.87 -13.35
C VAL A 29 5.03 -5.47 -12.76
N PHE A 30 4.08 -5.25 -11.86
CA PHE A 30 3.96 -3.97 -11.18
C PHE A 30 4.95 -3.86 -10.03
N GLY A 31 5.53 -2.67 -9.90
CA GLY A 31 6.41 -2.31 -8.80
C GLY A 31 5.66 -2.28 -7.46
N PHE A 32 6.29 -2.84 -6.43
CA PHE A 32 6.02 -2.43 -5.05
C PHE A 32 7.13 -1.48 -4.62
N TRP A 33 6.81 -0.20 -4.46
CA TRP A 33 7.81 0.86 -4.24
C TRP A 33 8.98 0.72 -5.24
N SER A 34 10.22 0.70 -4.76
CA SER A 34 11.43 0.51 -5.56
C SER A 34 11.78 -0.95 -5.88
N PHE A 35 10.99 -1.93 -5.43
CA PHE A 35 11.38 -3.35 -5.46
C PHE A 35 10.83 -4.13 -6.66
N GLY A 36 9.59 -3.87 -7.10
CA GLY A 36 8.85 -4.82 -7.94
C GLY A 36 9.18 -4.86 -9.44
N GLU A 37 9.98 -3.96 -10.01
CA GLU A 37 10.43 -4.07 -11.42
C GLU A 37 11.77 -4.82 -11.57
N SER A 38 12.38 -5.25 -10.46
CA SER A 38 13.78 -5.72 -10.43
C SER A 38 13.98 -7.23 -10.59
N PHE A 39 12.91 -8.04 -10.67
CA PHE A 39 13.04 -9.50 -10.73
C PHE A 39 12.02 -10.17 -11.67
N GLU A 40 12.42 -11.31 -12.22
CA GLU A 40 11.55 -12.13 -13.06
C GLU A 40 10.47 -12.82 -12.22
N VAL A 41 9.25 -12.85 -12.75
CA VAL A 41 8.08 -13.46 -12.11
C VAL A 41 7.49 -14.52 -13.03
N ASN A 42 7.28 -15.74 -12.51
CA ASN A 42 6.73 -16.85 -13.29
C ASN A 42 5.28 -16.60 -13.72
N ASP A 43 4.42 -16.14 -12.80
CA ASP A 43 3.02 -15.80 -13.07
C ASP A 43 2.74 -14.34 -12.69
N VAL A 44 2.87 -13.45 -13.68
CA VAL A 44 2.69 -12.01 -13.51
C VAL A 44 1.27 -11.65 -13.06
N LYS A 45 0.26 -12.41 -13.50
CA LYS A 45 -1.14 -12.11 -13.18
C LYS A 45 -1.43 -12.41 -11.72
N VAL A 46 -1.02 -13.59 -11.24
CA VAL A 46 -1.23 -13.99 -9.84
C VAL A 46 -0.40 -13.12 -8.88
N TYR A 47 0.82 -12.75 -9.28
CA TYR A 47 1.62 -11.76 -8.55
C TYR A 47 0.90 -10.41 -8.45
N ASN A 48 0.42 -9.86 -9.58
CA ASN A 48 -0.28 -8.57 -9.61
C ASN A 48 -1.58 -8.59 -8.80
N HIS A 49 -2.28 -9.74 -8.76
CA HIS A 49 -3.43 -9.92 -7.86
C HIS A 49 -3.04 -9.83 -6.38
N ALA A 50 -1.95 -10.49 -5.98
CA ALA A 50 -1.47 -10.43 -4.60
C ALA A 50 -1.02 -9.01 -4.22
N LEU A 51 -0.26 -8.37 -5.11
CA LEU A 51 0.20 -6.99 -4.92
C LEU A 51 -0.95 -5.98 -4.87
N GLY A 52 -1.94 -6.13 -5.76
CA GLY A 52 -3.11 -5.26 -5.77
C GLY A 52 -3.93 -5.36 -4.48
N LYS A 53 -4.10 -6.57 -3.93
CA LYS A 53 -4.72 -6.76 -2.61
C LYS A 53 -3.93 -6.05 -1.50
N LEU A 54 -2.60 -6.15 -1.51
CA LEU A 54 -1.75 -5.47 -0.54
C LEU A 54 -1.98 -3.95 -0.57
N TRP A 55 -2.00 -3.34 -1.76
CA TRP A 55 -2.24 -1.90 -1.92
C TRP A 55 -3.65 -1.46 -1.51
N ILE A 56 -4.68 -2.28 -1.79
CA ILE A 56 -6.06 -1.99 -1.34
C ILE A 56 -6.12 -1.99 0.19
N VAL A 57 -5.58 -3.03 0.83
CA VAL A 57 -5.58 -3.13 2.30
C VAL A 57 -4.78 -1.98 2.92
N PHE A 58 -3.60 -1.68 2.37
CA PHE A 58 -2.79 -0.53 2.79
C PHE A 58 -3.57 0.78 2.65
N GLY A 59 -4.19 1.06 1.51
CA GLY A 59 -4.95 2.30 1.34
C GLY A 59 -6.13 2.44 2.31
N ILE A 60 -6.81 1.34 2.68
CA ILE A 60 -7.88 1.33 3.67
C ILE A 60 -7.34 1.61 5.07
N LEU A 61 -6.30 0.89 5.50
CA LEU A 61 -5.69 1.04 6.81
C LEU A 61 -5.08 2.45 6.97
N PHE A 62 -4.37 2.93 5.96
CA PHE A 62 -3.87 4.30 5.89
C PHE A 62 -5.01 5.31 6.06
N ALA A 63 -6.12 5.18 5.32
CA ALA A 63 -7.26 6.08 5.47
C ALA A 63 -7.82 6.12 6.90
N LEU A 64 -7.93 4.96 7.57
CA LEU A 64 -8.36 4.85 8.96
C LEU A 64 -7.38 5.52 9.93
N LEU A 65 -6.07 5.37 9.69
CA LEU A 65 -5.03 6.05 10.46
C LEU A 65 -5.08 7.58 10.31
N GLY A 66 -5.84 8.12 9.35
CA GLY A 66 -6.07 9.55 9.21
C GLY A 66 -7.04 10.14 10.24
N ILE A 67 -7.88 9.33 10.91
CA ILE A 67 -8.93 9.82 11.83
C ILE A 67 -8.41 10.79 12.90
N PRO A 68 -7.26 10.54 13.57
CA PRO A 68 -6.66 11.49 14.52
C PRO A 68 -6.44 12.92 13.97
N LEU A 69 -6.29 13.12 12.66
CA LEU A 69 -6.13 14.44 12.04
C LEU A 69 -7.40 15.32 12.13
N LEU A 70 -8.53 14.74 12.55
CA LEU A 70 -9.74 15.49 12.86
C LEU A 70 -9.67 16.21 14.20
N SER A 71 -8.71 15.86 15.08
CA SER A 71 -8.59 16.44 16.43
C SER A 71 -8.10 17.90 16.50
N GLY A 72 -7.88 18.54 15.35
CA GLY A 72 -7.42 19.93 15.26
C GLY A 72 -5.91 20.06 15.04
N GLN A 73 -5.46 21.27 14.67
CA GLN A 73 -4.03 21.54 14.48
C GLN A 73 -3.28 21.51 15.83
N ASN A 74 -2.02 21.09 15.83
CA ASN A 74 -1.14 20.98 17.01
C ASN A 74 -1.63 20.01 18.10
N SER A 75 -2.60 19.13 17.79
CA SER A 75 -3.02 18.08 18.70
C SER A 75 -1.96 16.97 18.76
N PRO A 76 -1.49 16.57 19.96
CA PRO A 76 -0.53 15.48 20.10
C PRO A 76 -1.11 14.13 19.65
N VAL A 77 -2.43 14.01 19.53
CA VAL A 77 -3.11 12.80 19.05
C VAL A 77 -2.74 12.48 17.59
N VAL A 78 -2.30 13.48 16.82
CA VAL A 78 -1.80 13.30 15.43
C VAL A 78 -0.57 12.39 15.37
N PHE A 79 0.22 12.28 16.44
CA PHE A 79 1.36 11.36 16.47
C PHE A 79 0.94 9.89 16.27
N ILE A 80 -0.29 9.52 16.63
CA ILE A 80 -0.84 8.18 16.37
C ILE A 80 -0.90 7.91 14.86
N SER A 81 -1.32 8.90 14.05
CA SER A 81 -1.34 8.77 12.59
C SER A 81 0.06 8.61 12.01
N ILE A 82 1.02 9.39 12.50
CA ILE A 82 2.40 9.40 11.99
C ILE A 82 3.08 8.06 12.31
N ILE A 83 3.05 7.66 13.58
CA ILE A 83 3.67 6.41 14.05
C ILE A 83 2.94 5.21 13.45
N GLY A 84 1.61 5.25 13.39
CA GLY A 84 0.80 4.21 12.77
C GLY A 84 1.15 4.01 11.30
N ALA A 85 1.25 5.08 10.52
CA ALA A 85 1.59 5.00 9.10
C ALA A 85 3.03 4.48 8.89
N MET A 86 3.97 4.82 9.79
CA MET A 86 5.31 4.23 9.76
C MET A 86 5.27 2.71 9.96
N PHE A 87 4.58 2.22 10.99
CA PHE A 87 4.47 0.79 11.24
C PHE A 87 3.71 0.06 10.13
N GLU A 88 2.67 0.69 9.58
CA GLU A 88 1.93 0.18 8.44
C GLU A 88 2.84 -0.01 7.20
N ALA A 89 3.64 1.01 6.87
CA ALA A 89 4.59 0.94 5.75
C ALA A 89 5.64 -0.18 5.94
N ILE A 90 6.17 -0.34 7.15
CA ILE A 90 7.08 -1.44 7.50
C ILE A 90 6.36 -2.79 7.36
N GLY A 91 5.14 -2.91 7.88
CA GLY A 91 4.34 -4.13 7.78
C GLY A 91 4.08 -4.51 6.31
N ALA A 92 3.75 -3.54 5.47
CA ALA A 92 3.56 -3.75 4.04
C ALA A 92 4.87 -4.22 3.36
N MET A 93 6.02 -3.63 3.70
CA MET A 93 7.33 -4.11 3.22
C MET A 93 7.62 -5.54 3.63
N VAL A 94 7.41 -5.89 4.90
CA VAL A 94 7.65 -7.24 5.41
C VAL A 94 6.76 -8.25 4.69
N ILE A 95 5.46 -7.97 4.55
CA ILE A 95 4.52 -8.84 3.82
C ILE A 95 4.97 -9.00 2.37
N TYR A 96 5.33 -7.90 1.70
CA TYR A 96 5.78 -7.96 0.33
C TYR A 96 7.02 -8.86 0.16
N ILE A 97 8.09 -8.62 0.91
CA ILE A 97 9.36 -9.36 0.76
C ILE A 97 9.17 -10.83 1.14
N THR A 98 8.57 -11.08 2.30
CA THR A 98 8.54 -12.44 2.89
C THR A 98 7.45 -13.34 2.32
N VAL A 99 6.36 -12.76 1.79
CA VAL A 99 5.20 -13.51 1.28
C VAL A 99 5.06 -13.39 -0.23
N ILE A 100 5.02 -12.16 -0.78
CA ILE A 100 4.73 -11.96 -2.21
C ILE A 100 5.98 -12.26 -3.05
N GLU A 101 7.06 -11.52 -2.82
CA GLU A 101 8.30 -11.65 -3.58
C GLU A 101 8.87 -13.06 -3.46
N LYS A 102 9.04 -13.57 -2.23
CA LYS A 102 9.52 -14.94 -1.99
C LYS A 102 8.72 -16.02 -2.73
N LYS A 103 7.41 -15.83 -2.90
CA LYS A 103 6.53 -16.82 -3.53
C LYS A 103 6.53 -16.75 -5.06
N TYR A 104 6.65 -15.54 -5.62
CA TYR A 104 6.45 -15.32 -7.05
C TYR A 104 7.72 -15.02 -7.83
N ARG A 105 8.84 -14.71 -7.14
CA ARG A 105 10.17 -14.60 -7.73
C ARG A 105 10.54 -15.91 -8.42
N LYS A 106 10.96 -15.80 -9.67
CA LYS A 106 11.52 -16.92 -10.44
C LYS A 106 12.93 -17.22 -9.91
N ASN A 107 13.16 -18.49 -9.58
CA ASN A 107 14.48 -19.01 -9.23
C ASN A 107 15.30 -19.30 -10.48
#